data_AF-A0A534S5J6-F1
#
_entry.id   AF-A0A534S5J6-F1
#
_cell.length_a   1.000
_cell.length_b   1.000
_cell.length_c   1.000
_cell.angle_alpha   90.00
_cell.angle_beta   90.00
_cell.angle_gamma   90.00
#
_symmetry.space_group_name_H-M   'P 1'
#
loop_
_entity.id
_entity.type
_entity.pdbx_description
1 polymer ?
#
loop_
_entity_poly.entity_id
_entity_poly.type
_entity_poly.pdbx_seq_one_letter_code
_entity_poly.pdbx_strand_id
1 'polypeptide(L)' 'AAMAKAYCSDAYRQVAGEGIQVHGGIGFTWEHDLHIYFKRAKGSEVTFGDAAWNRELVAQYTLDVAPALKTHAS' A
#
# COMPACT_ATOMS: atom_id res chain seq x y z
N ALA A 1 -7.79 11.86 4.40
CA ALA A 1 -6.73 11.38 3.47
C ALA A 1 -6.00 10.15 3.99
N ALA A 2 -5.44 10.16 5.21
CA ALA A 2 -4.63 9.05 5.75
C ALA A 2 -5.36 7.68 5.78
N MET A 3 -6.59 7.63 6.28
CA MET A 3 -7.39 6.39 6.29
C MET A 3 -7.59 5.81 4.87
N ALA A 4 -7.92 6.68 3.91
CA ALA A 4 -8.08 6.29 2.52
C ALA A 4 -6.76 5.77 1.92
N LYS A 5 -5.62 6.42 2.21
CA LYS A 5 -4.29 5.94 1.79
C LYS A 5 -4.05 4.54 2.30
N ALA A 6 -4.15 4.32 3.62
CA ALA A 6 -3.88 3.03 4.23
C ALA A 6 -4.74 1.92 3.61
N TYR A 7 -6.05 2.16 3.49
CA TYR A 7 -6.99 1.20 2.92
C TYR A 7 -6.69 0.89 1.44
N CYS A 8 -6.55 1.92 0.60
CA CYS A 8 -6.28 1.73 -0.83
C CYS A 8 -4.92 1.06 -1.07
N SER A 9 -3.92 1.34 -0.23
CA SER A 9 -2.60 0.71 -0.30
C SER A 9 -2.69 -0.79 -0.03
N ASP A 10 -3.43 -1.21 1.00
CA ASP A 10 -3.62 -2.62 1.33
C ASP A 10 -4.41 -3.34 0.23
N ALA A 11 -5.50 -2.72 -0.25
CA ALA A 11 -6.32 -3.26 -1.33
C ALA A 11 -5.52 -3.42 -2.64
N TYR A 12 -4.72 -2.43 -3.02
CA TYR A 12 -3.95 -2.50 -4.25
C TYR A 12 -2.88 -3.60 -4.19
N ARG A 13 -2.17 -3.73 -3.05
CA ARG A 13 -1.22 -4.82 -2.82
C ARG A 13 -1.91 -6.18 -2.96
N GLN A 14 -3.08 -6.34 -2.34
CA GLN A 14 -3.82 -7.59 -2.38
C GLN A 14 -4.25 -7.94 -3.80
N VAL A 15 -5.00 -7.05 -4.47
CA VAL A 15 -5.57 -7.31 -5.79
C VAL A 15 -4.47 -7.52 -6.84
N ALA A 16 -3.39 -6.75 -6.80
CA ALA A 16 -2.28 -6.94 -7.73
C ALA A 16 -1.55 -8.28 -7.49
N GLY A 17 -1.40 -8.70 -6.23
CA GLY A 17 -0.81 -10.01 -5.89
C GLY A 17 -1.69 -11.18 -6.29
N GLU A 18 -2.99 -11.11 -6.00
CA GLU A 18 -3.98 -12.11 -6.40
C GLU A 18 -4.07 -12.22 -7.92
N GLY A 19 -4.01 -11.08 -8.63
CA GLY A 19 -3.93 -11.05 -10.07
C GLY A 19 -2.77 -11.92 -10.58
N ILE A 20 -1.55 -11.72 -10.07
CA ILE A 20 -0.39 -12.54 -10.44
C ILE A 20 -0.67 -14.03 -10.17
N GLN A 21 -1.24 -14.36 -9.02
CA GLN A 21 -1.51 -15.74 -8.64
C GLN A 21 -2.53 -16.43 -9.56
N VAL A 22 -3.58 -15.71 -9.98
CA VAL A 22 -4.63 -16.24 -10.88
C VAL A 22 -4.08 -16.52 -12.29
N HIS A 23 -3.20 -15.66 -12.79
CA HIS A 23 -2.65 -15.80 -14.14
C HIS A 23 -1.44 -16.76 -14.17
N GLY A 24 -0.83 -17.03 -13.02
CA GLY A 24 0.39 -17.82 -12.95
C GLY A 24 1.57 -17.10 -13.61
N GLY A 25 2.50 -17.87 -14.19
CA GLY A 25 3.76 -17.34 -14.73
C GLY A 25 3.58 -16.20 -15.73
N ILE A 26 2.54 -16.24 -16.58
CA ILE A 26 2.29 -15.20 -17.59
C ILE A 26 2.06 -13.81 -16.97
N GLY A 27 1.55 -13.74 -15.73
CA GLY A 27 1.38 -12.49 -15.00
C GLY A 27 2.69 -11.73 -14.76
N PHE A 28 3.84 -12.42 -14.85
CA PHE A 28 5.19 -11.85 -14.71
C PHE A 28 5.97 -11.72 -16.04
N THR A 29 5.28 -11.89 -17.17
CA THR A 29 5.88 -11.84 -18.51
C THR A 29 5.46 -10.57 -19.27
N TRP A 30 5.98 -10.38 -20.50
CA TRP A 30 5.68 -9.20 -21.33
C TRP A 30 4.32 -9.28 -22.03
N GLU A 31 3.74 -10.47 -22.05
CA GLU A 31 2.46 -10.81 -22.65
C GLU A 31 1.29 -10.28 -21.80
N HIS A 32 1.53 -9.95 -20.52
CA HIS A 32 0.53 -9.37 -19.64
C HIS A 32 1.11 -8.26 -18.75
N ASP A 33 0.45 -7.10 -18.75
CA ASP A 33 0.84 -5.92 -17.96
C ASP A 33 0.70 -6.07 -16.43
N LEU A 34 0.33 -7.24 -15.91
CA LEU A 34 -0.03 -7.43 -14.50
C LEU A 34 1.16 -7.15 -13.57
N HIS A 35 2.37 -7.52 -14.01
CA HIS A 35 3.62 -7.22 -13.33
C HIS A 35 3.88 -5.71 -13.17
N ILE A 36 3.35 -4.86 -14.05
CA ILE A 36 3.46 -3.39 -13.92
C ILE A 36 2.62 -2.91 -12.73
N TYR A 37 1.40 -3.42 -12.61
CA TYR A 37 0.51 -3.09 -11.48
C TYR A 37 1.05 -3.63 -10.15
N PHE A 38 1.59 -4.85 -10.15
CA PHE A 38 2.26 -5.39 -8.96
C PHE A 38 3.43 -4.52 -8.49
N LYS A 39 4.33 -4.12 -9.41
CA LYS A 39 5.45 -3.21 -9.10
C LYS A 39 4.96 -1.85 -8.56
N ARG A 40 3.90 -1.30 -9.16
CA ARG A 40 3.29 -0.03 -8.72
C ARG A 40 2.63 -0.15 -7.35
N ALA A 41 1.95 -1.26 -7.06
CA ALA A 41 1.38 -1.53 -5.75
C ALA A 41 2.48 -1.56 -4.67
N LYS A 42 3.58 -2.29 -4.94
CA LYS A 42 4.74 -2.32 -4.05
C LYS A 42 5.36 -0.93 -3.80
N GLY A 43 5.52 -0.10 -4.85
CA GLY A 43 6.00 1.27 -4.68
C GLY A 43 5.04 2.16 -3.88
N SER A 44 3.73 1.96 -4.08
CA SER A 44 2.69 2.75 -3.41
C SER A 44 2.56 2.44 -1.91
N GLU A 45 3.02 1.26 -1.46
CA GLU A 45 3.04 0.90 -0.04
C GLU A 45 3.81 1.90 0.80
N VAL A 46 4.97 2.36 0.34
CA VAL A 46 5.85 3.28 1.10
C VAL A 46 5.67 4.76 0.72
N THR A 47 5.10 5.02 -0.46
CA THR A 47 4.87 6.39 -0.93
C THR A 47 3.87 7.10 -0.01
N PHE A 48 4.22 8.31 0.44
CA PHE A 48 3.43 9.10 1.41
C PHE A 48 3.23 8.41 2.77
N GLY A 49 4.21 7.61 3.20
CA GLY A 49 4.19 6.86 4.46
C GLY A 49 3.42 5.56 4.34
N ASP A 50 3.81 4.53 5.09
CA ASP A 50 3.20 3.22 4.98
C ASP A 50 1.77 3.15 5.57
N ALA A 51 1.11 2.00 5.40
CA ALA A 51 -0.25 1.81 5.90
C ALA A 51 -0.33 1.85 7.44
N ALA A 52 0.73 1.39 8.14
CA ALA A 52 0.78 1.41 9.61
C ALA A 52 0.90 2.85 10.14
N TRP A 53 1.79 3.63 9.53
CA TRP A 53 1.94 5.06 9.75
C TRP A 53 0.62 5.81 9.56
N ASN A 54 -0.05 5.58 8.43
CA ASN A 54 -1.30 6.28 8.13
C ASN A 54 -2.43 5.89 9.10
N ARG A 55 -2.46 4.63 9.57
CA ARG A 55 -3.39 4.20 10.64
C ARG A 55 -3.07 4.83 11.99
N GLU A 56 -1.78 4.96 12.32
CA GLU A 56 -1.34 5.66 13.53
C GLU A 56 -1.80 7.13 13.53
N LEU A 57 -1.62 7.85 12.41
CA LEU A 57 -2.13 9.22 12.30
C LEU A 57 -3.64 9.33 12.52
N VAL A 58 -4.41 8.36 12.00
CA VAL A 58 -5.87 8.30 12.23
C VAL A 58 -6.19 8.03 13.70
N ALA A 59 -5.47 7.11 14.34
CA ALA A 59 -5.65 6.80 15.76
C ALA A 59 -5.35 8.02 16.64
N GLN A 60 -4.25 8.71 16.37
CA GLN A 60 -3.84 9.92 17.10
C GLN A 60 -4.90 11.02 16.99
N TYR A 61 -5.38 11.28 15.77
CA TYR A 61 -6.44 12.25 15.52
C TYR A 61 -7.75 11.86 16.22
N THR A 62 -8.11 10.58 16.24
CA THR A 62 -9.34 10.09 16.87
C THR A 62 -9.28 10.15 18.40
N LEU A 63 -8.10 9.95 18.97
CA LEU A 63 -7.86 9.95 20.41
C LEU A 63 -7.49 11.33 20.98
N ASP A 64 -7.43 12.37 20.14
CA ASP A 64 -6.94 13.72 20.50
C ASP A 64 -5.56 13.70 21.18
N VAL A 65 -4.70 12.78 20.78
CA VAL A 65 -3.32 12.69 21.27
C VAL A 65 -2.38 13.32 20.26
N ALA A 66 -1.43 14.13 20.75
CA ALA A 66 -0.43 14.77 19.90
C ALA A 66 0.35 13.72 19.11
N PRO A 67 0.63 13.95 17.82
CA PRO A 67 1.27 12.95 17.00
C PRO A 67 2.68 12.64 17.50
N ALA A 68 2.94 11.37 17.81
CA ALA A 68 4.28 10.92 18.12
C ALA A 68 5.16 11.14 16.88
N LEU A 69 6.24 11.90 17.02
CA LEU A 69 7.27 12.11 15.98
C LEU A 69 7.93 10.77 15.66
N LYS A 70 7.28 9.95 14.83
CA LYS A 70 7.92 8.81 14.19
C LYS A 70 8.61 9.37 12.94
N THR A 71 9.88 9.07 12.70
CA THR A 71 10.51 9.44 11.43
C THR A 71 10.05 8.45 10.37
N HIS A 72 9.63 8.92 9.20
CA HIS A 72 9.30 8.06 8.07
C HIS A 72 10.58 7.37 7.57
N ALA A 73 10.92 6.21 8.13
CA ALA A 73 11.98 5.39 7.56
C ALA A 73 11.49 4.83 6.23
N SER A 74 12.09 5.31 5.14
CA SER A 74 12.05 4.68 3.82
C SER A 74 12.90 3.42 3.80
#